data_AF-A0A7W1FPU0-F1
#
_entry.id   AF-A0A7W1FPU0-F1
#
_cell.length_a   1.000
_cell.length_b   1.000
_cell.length_c   1.000
_cell.angle_alpha   90.00
_cell.angle_beta   90.00
_cell.angle_gamma   90.00
#
_symmetry.space_group_name_H-M   'P 1'
#
loop_
_entity.id
_entity.type
_entity.pdbx_description
1 polymer ?
#
loop_
_entity_poly.entity_id
_entity_poly.type
_entity_poly.pdbx_seq_one_letter_code
_entity_poly.pdbx_strand_id
1 'polypeptide(L)'
;MNKTSDIGHRTSDSHGRFATWLSDRANPMLVRCIRQELRSKTFLGVFTLLLVVCTIAAIASAGASSDSVNSQVGRNLFSVLGWSWSLVVVIQAMSTFQAVIRERNDDTWDLLDLTGMGPRPVLRGLLLANLVQGQLYTAALAPFLVMAYLLRGIDLLTIVFALVAVPLASIAASTLAVFFASVGNNKPARAFFGGLLGLGLAGTWLASVALWFELRWLDWFLGGLLSNNLDAWLVLGGWFNAWLAFVALMLVLSGALMTHRAGDRSSAPRLLWAALWLNGLLWFIGIGAYSRPGYAMLAEGLGVFAIMGVVWAGILGLFSVSEDVALSPRQARTITEAPRWRRWVTALHGPGASRGRLAFLVLMVASVLVGLAAAFLGDGRDFSNKACIGAAILGGYLCVWLVIGDYLYRGPARSWLDTTALRRGFLLVLLAALNLAPLLIVAFEAGSGARESVLSLFSYISPITGMIEVMSGNSPHREMVLIVVLLIGLACFGVLLMQGLRLRIATQRIAARQDEHNPREG
;
A
#
# COMPACT_ATOMS: atom_id res chain seq x y z
N MET A 1 55.55 18.00 -45.90
CA MET A 1 55.42 19.18 -45.01
C MET A 1 53.98 19.65 -45.01
N ASN A 2 53.49 20.16 -43.87
CA ASN A 2 52.11 20.55 -43.50
C ASN A 2 51.18 19.36 -43.21
N LYS A 3 50.71 19.05 -41.98
CA LYS A 3 50.42 19.79 -40.74
C LYS A 3 49.35 20.89 -40.90
N THR A 4 48.33 20.80 -40.05
CA THR A 4 47.15 21.68 -39.83
C THR A 4 46.00 21.43 -40.83
N SER A 5 44.73 21.26 -40.42
CA SER A 5 44.02 21.78 -39.27
C SER A 5 43.03 20.78 -38.67
N ASP A 6 43.39 20.28 -37.49
CA ASP A 6 42.49 19.77 -36.47
C ASP A 6 42.24 20.95 -35.53
N ILE A 7 41.05 21.56 -35.54
CA ILE A 7 40.46 22.44 -34.50
C ILE A 7 39.02 22.69 -34.96
N GLY A 8 38.07 22.00 -34.32
CA GLY A 8 36.66 22.34 -34.49
C GLY A 8 35.72 21.17 -34.29
N HIS A 9 35.74 20.52 -33.13
CA HIS A 9 34.59 19.86 -32.47
C HIS A 9 35.09 19.06 -31.26
N ARG A 10 35.37 19.75 -30.14
CA ARG A 10 35.71 19.06 -28.87
C ARG A 10 34.87 19.49 -27.67
N THR A 11 33.80 20.26 -27.88
CA THR A 11 32.94 20.74 -26.79
C THR A 11 31.54 20.11 -26.76
N SER A 12 31.17 19.20 -27.69
CA SER A 12 29.87 18.49 -27.65
C SER A 12 29.93 17.05 -27.11
N ASP A 13 31.13 16.48 -26.89
CA ASP A 13 31.28 15.05 -26.53
C ASP A 13 31.01 14.73 -25.06
N SER A 14 31.06 15.71 -24.15
CA SER A 14 30.76 15.46 -22.73
C SER A 14 29.27 15.19 -22.50
N HIS A 15 28.40 15.97 -23.13
CA HIS A 15 26.96 15.74 -23.11
C HIS A 15 26.58 14.45 -23.85
N GLY A 16 27.25 14.15 -24.97
CA GLY A 16 27.08 12.88 -25.69
C GLY A 16 27.44 11.66 -24.84
N ARG A 17 28.59 11.67 -24.15
CA ARG A 17 29.06 10.57 -23.31
C ARG A 17 28.22 10.38 -22.04
N PHE A 18 27.77 11.47 -21.42
CA PHE A 18 26.85 11.37 -20.29
C PHE A 18 25.48 10.86 -20.73
N ALA A 19 24.97 11.30 -21.87
CA ALA A 19 23.71 10.80 -22.42
C ALA A 19 23.79 9.33 -22.83
N THR A 20 24.90 8.87 -23.43
CA THR A 20 25.09 7.45 -23.76
C THR A 20 25.29 6.61 -22.51
N TRP A 21 26.04 7.09 -21.51
CA TRP A 21 26.20 6.39 -20.23
C TRP A 21 24.88 6.29 -19.46
N LEU A 22 24.10 7.37 -19.43
CA LEU A 22 22.77 7.38 -18.83
C LEU A 22 21.81 6.49 -19.63
N SER A 23 21.92 6.45 -20.96
CA SER A 23 21.10 5.61 -21.86
C SER A 23 21.43 4.13 -21.72
N ASP A 24 22.71 3.75 -21.63
CA ASP A 24 23.19 2.38 -21.46
C ASP A 24 22.83 1.83 -20.07
N ARG A 25 22.66 2.71 -19.08
CA ARG A 25 22.21 2.35 -17.71
C ARG A 25 20.71 2.55 -17.51
N ALA A 26 20.05 3.36 -18.34
CA ALA A 26 18.62 3.57 -18.30
C ALA A 26 17.90 2.34 -18.82
N ASN A 27 16.77 2.04 -18.19
CA ASN A 27 15.88 1.01 -18.70
C ASN A 27 15.45 1.39 -20.12
N PRO A 28 15.64 0.55 -21.16
CA PRO A 28 15.27 0.88 -22.53
C PRO A 28 13.78 1.25 -22.67
N MET A 29 12.93 0.72 -21.80
CA MET A 29 11.52 1.10 -21.69
C MET A 29 11.32 2.57 -21.32
N LEU A 30 12.15 3.12 -20.44
CA LEU A 30 12.09 4.52 -20.02
C LEU A 30 12.30 5.45 -21.23
N VAL A 31 13.35 5.19 -22.03
CA VAL A 31 13.68 6.01 -23.18
C VAL A 31 12.58 5.96 -24.24
N ARG A 32 12.02 4.77 -24.49
CA ARG A 32 10.87 4.60 -25.39
C ARG A 32 9.68 5.42 -24.94
N CYS A 33 9.28 5.27 -23.67
CA CYS A 33 8.12 5.96 -23.11
C CYS A 33 8.29 7.48 -23.09
N ILE A 34 9.45 8.01 -22.71
CA ILE A 34 9.70 9.47 -22.73
C ILE A 34 9.55 10.02 -24.14
N ARG A 35 10.16 9.37 -25.15
CA ARG A 35 10.06 9.82 -26.55
C ARG A 35 8.61 9.79 -27.05
N GLN A 36 7.84 8.79 -26.62
CA GLN A 36 6.44 8.65 -27.00
C GLN A 36 5.55 9.70 -26.32
N GLU A 37 5.71 9.91 -25.01
CA GLU A 37 4.92 10.87 -24.24
C GLU A 37 5.21 12.32 -24.64
N LEU A 38 6.47 12.69 -24.92
CA LEU A 38 6.80 14.05 -25.40
C LEU A 38 6.19 14.38 -26.78
N ARG A 39 5.88 13.36 -27.59
CA ARG A 39 5.19 13.51 -28.88
C ARG A 39 3.66 13.41 -28.75
N SER A 40 3.16 13.14 -27.55
CA SER A 40 1.73 13.00 -27.29
C SER A 40 1.02 14.35 -27.36
N LYS A 41 -0.09 14.40 -28.12
CA LYS A 41 -0.97 15.58 -28.15
C LYS A 41 -1.55 15.89 -26.77
N THR A 42 -1.79 14.87 -25.96
CA THR A 42 -2.31 15.03 -24.59
C THR A 42 -1.29 15.72 -23.70
N PHE A 43 0.00 15.33 -23.79
CA PHE A 43 1.07 16.00 -23.05
C PHE A 43 1.13 17.49 -23.42
N LEU A 44 1.21 17.78 -24.73
CA LEU A 44 1.29 19.15 -25.23
C LEU A 44 0.07 19.98 -24.81
N GLY A 45 -1.14 19.44 -24.96
CA GLY A 45 -2.38 20.14 -24.60
C GLY A 45 -2.48 20.45 -23.10
N VAL A 46 -2.06 19.53 -22.24
CA VAL A 46 -2.07 19.75 -20.77
C VAL A 46 -0.98 20.73 -20.37
N PHE A 47 0.19 20.65 -21.00
CA PHE A 47 1.30 21.57 -20.78
C PHE A 47 0.92 23.01 -21.17
N THR A 48 0.31 23.19 -22.35
CA THR A 48 -0.14 24.51 -22.80
C THR A 48 -1.30 25.03 -21.96
N LEU A 49 -2.27 24.19 -21.61
CA LEU A 49 -3.37 24.57 -20.72
C LEU A 49 -2.85 25.06 -19.37
N LEU A 50 -1.89 24.33 -18.76
CA LEU A 50 -1.26 24.73 -17.51
C LEU A 50 -0.62 26.12 -17.64
N LEU A 51 0.19 26.35 -18.68
CA LEU A 51 0.84 27.64 -18.92
C LEU A 51 -0.17 28.78 -19.14
N VAL A 52 -1.25 28.53 -19.88
CA VAL A 52 -2.32 29.52 -20.09
C VAL A 52 -2.98 29.89 -18.78
N VAL A 53 -3.37 28.90 -17.96
CA VAL A 53 -3.97 29.13 -16.63
C VAL A 53 -3.01 29.93 -15.75
N CYS A 54 -1.74 29.56 -15.71
CA CYS A 54 -0.72 30.25 -14.92
C CYS A 54 -0.50 31.70 -15.41
N THR A 55 -0.52 31.92 -16.71
CA THR A 55 -0.37 33.25 -17.32
C THR A 55 -1.58 34.14 -17.03
N ILE A 56 -2.80 33.61 -17.14
CA ILE A 56 -4.03 34.35 -16.80
C ILE A 56 -4.03 34.69 -15.31
N ALA A 57 -3.71 33.73 -14.44
CA ALA A 57 -3.61 33.96 -13.00
C ALA A 57 -2.55 35.02 -12.68
N ALA A 58 -1.41 34.98 -13.38
CA ALA A 58 -0.35 35.96 -13.23
C ALA A 58 -0.78 37.37 -13.64
N ILE A 59 -1.42 37.52 -14.80
CA ILE A 59 -1.95 38.81 -15.29
C ILE A 59 -3.01 39.35 -14.33
N ALA A 60 -3.95 38.50 -13.88
CA ALA A 60 -4.98 38.89 -12.93
C ALA A 60 -4.40 39.38 -11.60
N SER A 61 -3.34 38.71 -11.12
CA SER A 61 -2.64 39.09 -9.90
C SER A 61 -1.85 40.40 -10.06
N ALA A 62 -1.20 40.59 -11.21
CA ALA A 62 -0.51 41.83 -11.55
C ALA A 62 -1.49 43.01 -11.61
N GLY A 63 -2.65 42.83 -12.26
CA GLY A 63 -3.71 43.83 -12.33
C GLY A 63 -4.30 44.18 -10.96
N ALA A 64 -4.53 43.19 -10.09
CA ALA A 64 -5.01 43.43 -8.73
C ALA A 64 -3.98 44.14 -7.82
N SER A 65 -2.69 44.08 -8.17
CA SER A 65 -1.61 44.71 -7.40
C SER A 65 -1.32 46.17 -7.78
N SER A 66 -2.00 46.73 -8.80
CA SER A 66 -1.78 48.12 -9.26
C SER A 66 -2.07 49.17 -8.19
N ASP A 67 -3.03 48.89 -7.30
CA ASP A 67 -3.53 49.86 -6.33
C ASP A 67 -2.77 49.78 -5.00
N SER A 68 -2.28 48.60 -4.62
CA SER A 68 -1.31 48.39 -3.54
C SER A 68 -0.77 46.95 -3.55
N VAL A 69 0.49 46.77 -3.15
CA VAL A 69 1.08 45.43 -2.98
C VAL A 69 0.48 44.78 -1.74
N ASN A 70 -0.52 43.93 -1.95
CA ASN A 70 -1.21 43.19 -0.89
C ASN A 70 -0.73 41.72 -0.86
N SER A 71 -0.28 41.25 0.30
CA SER A 71 0.16 39.86 0.51
C SER A 71 -0.93 38.84 0.18
N GLN A 72 -2.21 39.20 0.30
CA GLN A 72 -3.33 38.35 -0.07
C GLN A 72 -3.33 37.99 -1.57
N VAL A 73 -2.89 38.91 -2.44
CA VAL A 73 -2.85 38.68 -3.90
C VAL A 73 -1.80 37.62 -4.24
N GLY A 74 -0.60 37.72 -3.66
CA GLY A 74 0.45 36.71 -3.85
C GLY A 74 0.05 35.33 -3.32
N ARG A 75 -0.65 35.29 -2.18
CA ARG A 75 -1.18 34.04 -1.62
C ARG A 75 -2.22 33.40 -2.52
N ASN A 76 -3.19 34.17 -3.02
CA ASN A 76 -4.22 33.67 -3.93
C ASN A 76 -3.60 33.15 -5.24
N LEU A 77 -2.61 33.85 -5.79
CA LEU A 77 -1.88 33.39 -6.99
C LEU A 77 -1.28 32.00 -6.77
N PHE A 78 -0.53 31.81 -5.69
CA PHE A 78 0.06 30.50 -5.38
C PHE A 78 -1.00 29.43 -5.14
N SER A 79 -2.12 29.75 -4.49
CA SER A 79 -3.21 28.78 -4.30
C SER A 79 -3.76 28.29 -5.63
N VAL A 80 -3.94 29.19 -6.61
CA VAL A 80 -4.37 28.84 -7.97
C VAL A 80 -3.30 28.02 -8.70
N LEU A 81 -2.02 28.40 -8.59
CA LEU A 81 -0.90 27.65 -9.17
C LEU A 81 -0.79 26.24 -8.58
N GLY A 82 -0.87 26.10 -7.25
CA GLY A 82 -0.80 24.80 -6.57
C GLY A 82 -2.00 23.90 -6.89
N TRP A 83 -3.20 24.48 -6.98
CA TRP A 83 -4.40 23.73 -7.35
C TRP A 83 -4.37 23.27 -8.83
N SER A 84 -3.94 24.13 -9.75
CA SER A 84 -3.73 23.74 -11.16
C SER A 84 -2.59 22.72 -11.31
N TRP A 85 -1.54 22.81 -10.50
CA TRP A 85 -0.48 21.82 -10.49
C TRP A 85 -0.96 20.46 -9.96
N SER A 86 -1.86 20.45 -8.98
CA SER A 86 -2.49 19.23 -8.47
C SER A 86 -3.36 18.54 -9.53
N LEU A 87 -3.95 19.28 -10.48
CA LEU A 87 -4.64 18.69 -11.64
C LEU A 87 -3.67 17.91 -12.54
N VAL A 88 -2.45 18.40 -12.72
CA VAL A 88 -1.42 17.70 -13.50
C VAL A 88 -1.11 16.33 -12.88
N VAL A 89 -1.09 16.24 -11.56
CA VAL A 89 -0.90 14.95 -10.85
C VAL A 89 -1.98 13.93 -11.20
N VAL A 90 -3.24 14.37 -11.26
CA VAL A 90 -4.37 13.51 -11.67
C VAL A 90 -4.18 13.01 -13.10
N ILE A 91 -3.86 13.92 -14.02
CA ILE A 91 -3.65 13.59 -15.42
C ILE A 91 -2.48 12.61 -15.60
N GLN A 92 -1.37 12.85 -14.89
CA GLN A 92 -0.18 12.01 -14.92
C GLN A 92 -0.44 10.59 -14.38
N ALA A 93 -1.24 10.46 -13.32
CA ALA A 93 -1.65 9.16 -12.83
C ALA A 93 -2.55 8.44 -13.87
N MET A 94 -3.48 9.15 -14.51
CA MET A 94 -4.32 8.58 -15.56
C MET A 94 -3.54 8.21 -16.83
N SER A 95 -2.54 8.99 -17.23
CA SER A 95 -1.65 8.63 -18.35
C SER A 95 -0.86 7.36 -18.03
N THR A 96 -0.38 7.22 -16.79
CA THR A 96 0.29 6.00 -16.30
C THR A 96 -0.64 4.79 -16.39
N PHE A 97 -1.89 4.93 -15.93
CA PHE A 97 -2.90 3.87 -16.03
C PHE A 97 -3.11 3.41 -17.48
N GLN A 98 -3.28 4.35 -18.40
CA GLN A 98 -3.48 4.06 -19.82
C GLN A 98 -2.24 3.48 -20.49
N ALA A 99 -1.04 3.90 -20.10
CA ALA A 99 0.20 3.32 -20.58
C ALA A 99 0.28 1.83 -20.23
N VAL A 100 -0.01 1.46 -18.98
CA VAL A 100 -0.03 0.06 -18.53
C VAL A 100 -1.06 -0.77 -19.30
N ILE A 101 -2.26 -0.23 -19.51
CA ILE A 101 -3.32 -0.93 -20.26
C ILE A 101 -2.94 -1.13 -21.73
N ARG A 102 -2.32 -0.14 -22.37
CA ARG A 102 -1.86 -0.23 -23.76
C ARG A 102 -0.86 -1.36 -23.93
N GLU A 103 0.18 -1.40 -23.09
CA GLU A 103 1.12 -2.52 -23.10
C GLU A 103 0.38 -3.87 -22.97
N ARG A 104 -0.65 -3.93 -22.10
CA ARG A 104 -1.47 -5.13 -21.83
C ARG A 104 -2.38 -5.57 -22.98
N ASN A 105 -2.80 -4.65 -23.84
CA ASN A 105 -3.71 -4.95 -24.93
C ASN A 105 -2.99 -5.36 -26.22
N ASP A 106 -1.73 -4.94 -26.40
CA ASP A 106 -1.01 -5.09 -27.67
C ASP A 106 -0.27 -6.44 -27.77
N ASP A 107 -0.67 -7.47 -27.00
CA ASP A 107 -0.01 -8.80 -26.85
C ASP A 107 1.52 -8.74 -26.61
N THR A 108 2.01 -7.56 -26.27
CA THR A 108 3.44 -7.27 -26.11
C THR A 108 3.94 -7.81 -24.77
N TRP A 109 3.07 -8.04 -23.78
CA TRP A 109 3.47 -8.69 -22.53
C TRP A 109 3.92 -10.13 -22.72
N ASP A 110 3.30 -10.87 -23.64
CA ASP A 110 3.71 -12.25 -23.91
C ASP A 110 5.05 -12.26 -24.66
N LEU A 111 5.27 -11.32 -25.60
CA LEU A 111 6.59 -11.11 -26.19
C LEU A 111 7.64 -10.67 -25.16
N LEU A 112 7.29 -9.77 -24.23
CA LEU A 112 8.21 -9.30 -23.18
C LEU A 112 8.57 -10.43 -22.21
N ASP A 113 7.61 -11.29 -21.84
CA ASP A 113 7.86 -12.47 -21.01
C ASP A 113 8.77 -13.47 -21.75
N LEU A 114 8.62 -13.60 -23.08
CA LEU A 114 9.52 -14.40 -23.93
C LEU A 114 10.94 -13.82 -24.03
N THR A 115 11.11 -12.49 -23.95
CA THR A 115 12.45 -11.85 -23.92
C THR A 115 13.17 -11.98 -22.56
N GLY A 116 12.53 -12.56 -21.55
CA GLY A 116 13.11 -12.78 -20.22
C GLY A 116 13.13 -11.52 -19.34
N MET A 117 12.55 -10.41 -19.78
CA MET A 117 12.37 -9.22 -18.95
C MET A 117 11.16 -9.39 -18.01
N GLY A 118 11.43 -9.50 -16.71
CA GLY A 118 10.35 -9.58 -15.72
C GLY A 118 9.46 -8.31 -15.67
N PRO A 119 8.24 -8.40 -15.12
CA PRO A 119 7.26 -7.31 -15.12
C PRO A 119 7.70 -6.09 -14.29
N ARG A 120 8.57 -6.28 -13.29
CA ARG A 120 9.01 -5.20 -12.38
C ARG A 120 9.88 -4.14 -13.08
N PRO A 121 10.93 -4.50 -13.85
CA PRO A 121 11.65 -3.55 -14.69
C PRO A 121 10.72 -2.73 -15.60
N VAL A 122 9.77 -3.37 -16.27
CA VAL A 122 8.81 -2.69 -17.17
C VAL A 122 8.05 -1.61 -16.42
N LEU A 123 7.43 -1.96 -15.29
CA LEU A 123 6.68 -1.02 -14.44
C LEU A 123 7.55 0.15 -13.95
N ARG A 124 8.80 -0.12 -13.55
CA ARG A 124 9.74 0.94 -13.13
C ARG A 124 10.06 1.88 -14.28
N GLY A 125 10.22 1.37 -15.49
CA GLY A 125 10.44 2.19 -16.69
C GLY A 125 9.27 3.14 -16.96
N LEU A 126 8.03 2.63 -16.90
CA LEU A 126 6.83 3.44 -17.09
C LEU A 126 6.67 4.50 -16.00
N LEU A 127 6.93 4.15 -14.74
CA LEU A 127 6.84 5.11 -13.64
C LEU A 127 7.91 6.19 -13.75
N LEU A 128 9.17 5.83 -14.00
CA LEU A 128 10.24 6.80 -14.20
C LEU A 128 9.96 7.74 -15.38
N ALA A 129 9.35 7.24 -16.46
CA ALA A 129 8.97 8.07 -17.60
C ALA A 129 7.95 9.14 -17.20
N ASN A 130 6.94 8.73 -16.43
CA ASN A 130 5.97 9.67 -15.87
C ASN A 130 6.66 10.67 -14.93
N LEU A 131 7.61 10.26 -14.08
CA LEU A 131 8.31 11.20 -13.19
C LEU A 131 9.09 12.28 -13.95
N VAL A 132 9.77 11.91 -15.04
CA VAL A 132 10.44 12.89 -15.90
C VAL A 132 9.42 13.90 -16.47
N GLN A 133 8.25 13.43 -16.90
CA GLN A 133 7.17 14.31 -17.36
C GLN A 133 6.66 15.23 -16.23
N GLY A 134 6.50 14.70 -15.01
CA GLY A 134 6.14 15.47 -13.82
C GLY A 134 7.10 16.62 -13.54
N GLN A 135 8.41 16.34 -13.59
CA GLN A 135 9.45 17.34 -13.40
C GLN A 135 9.43 18.44 -14.47
N LEU A 136 9.07 18.10 -15.71
CA LEU A 136 8.93 19.09 -16.78
C LEU A 136 7.79 20.08 -16.51
N TYR A 137 6.67 19.61 -15.95
CA TYR A 137 5.58 20.50 -15.50
C TYR A 137 6.01 21.37 -14.32
N THR A 138 6.75 20.82 -13.35
CA THR A 138 7.31 21.57 -12.23
C THR A 138 8.26 22.68 -12.70
N ALA A 139 9.13 22.38 -13.65
CA ALA A 139 10.05 23.35 -14.25
C ALA A 139 9.30 24.50 -14.95
N ALA A 140 8.19 24.19 -15.64
CA ALA A 140 7.36 25.19 -16.29
C ALA A 140 6.64 26.14 -15.31
N LEU A 141 6.34 25.68 -14.09
CA LEU A 141 5.70 26.47 -13.05
C LEU A 141 6.66 27.39 -12.28
N ALA A 142 7.96 27.08 -12.28
CA ALA A 142 8.98 27.80 -11.53
C ALA A 142 8.93 29.34 -11.69
N PRO A 143 8.86 29.94 -12.90
CA PRO A 143 8.80 31.40 -13.03
C PRO A 143 7.56 32.04 -12.39
N PHE A 144 6.42 31.34 -12.40
CA PHE A 144 5.17 31.84 -11.79
C PHE A 144 5.22 31.75 -10.25
N LEU A 145 5.87 30.71 -9.71
CA LEU A 145 6.10 30.58 -8.27
C LEU A 145 7.02 31.69 -7.73
N VAL A 146 8.06 32.05 -8.50
CA VAL A 146 8.93 33.19 -8.17
C VAL A 146 8.13 34.49 -8.15
N MET A 147 7.20 34.68 -9.08
CA MET A 147 6.34 35.86 -9.07
C MET A 147 5.44 35.91 -7.82
N ALA A 148 4.84 34.78 -7.42
CA ALA A 148 4.04 34.69 -6.20
C ALA A 148 4.84 35.01 -4.93
N TYR A 149 6.12 34.63 -4.89
CA TYR A 149 7.06 35.02 -3.83
C TYR A 149 7.31 36.54 -3.80
N LEU A 150 7.57 37.16 -4.95
CA LEU A 150 7.86 38.59 -5.05
C LEU A 150 6.68 39.48 -4.62
N LEU A 151 5.45 39.00 -4.77
CA LEU A 151 4.22 39.63 -4.26
C LEU A 151 4.11 39.60 -2.72
N ARG A 152 5.13 39.09 -2.01
CA ARG A 152 5.21 38.99 -0.53
C ARG A 152 4.02 38.25 0.10
N GLY A 153 3.39 37.37 -0.66
CA GLY A 153 2.25 36.61 -0.16
C GLY A 153 2.64 35.38 0.65
N ILE A 154 3.82 34.81 0.38
CA ILE A 154 4.22 33.48 0.84
C ILE A 154 5.73 33.42 1.11
N ASP A 155 6.11 32.61 2.10
CA ASP A 155 7.50 32.35 2.45
C ASP A 155 8.19 31.35 1.49
N LEU A 156 9.51 31.47 1.38
CA LEU A 156 10.33 30.59 0.53
C LEU A 156 10.19 29.12 0.92
N LEU A 157 10.06 28.83 2.22
CA LEU A 157 9.93 27.47 2.73
C LEU A 157 8.65 26.79 2.21
N THR A 158 7.54 27.52 2.10
CA THR A 158 6.27 27.02 1.55
C THR A 158 6.41 26.64 0.07
N ILE A 159 7.18 27.40 -0.70
CA ILE A 159 7.45 27.10 -2.10
C ILE A 159 8.30 25.84 -2.22
N VAL A 160 9.37 25.73 -1.41
CA VAL A 160 10.22 24.53 -1.38
C VAL A 160 9.43 23.30 -0.95
N PHE A 161 8.55 23.43 0.04
CA PHE A 161 7.67 22.34 0.47
C PHE A 161 6.77 21.88 -0.68
N ALA A 162 6.11 22.80 -1.40
CA ALA A 162 5.28 22.47 -2.55
C ALA A 162 6.09 21.80 -3.68
N LEU A 163 7.31 22.29 -3.94
CA LEU A 163 8.24 21.73 -4.93
C LEU A 163 8.61 20.28 -4.66
N VAL A 164 8.55 19.82 -3.40
CA VAL A 164 8.83 18.44 -3.01
C VAL A 164 7.55 17.63 -2.85
N ALA A 165 6.54 18.17 -2.17
CA ALA A 165 5.31 17.46 -1.82
C ALA A 165 4.48 17.08 -3.05
N VAL A 166 4.35 17.96 -4.05
CA VAL A 166 3.52 17.67 -5.24
C VAL A 166 4.14 16.57 -6.12
N PRO A 167 5.46 16.56 -6.42
CA PRO A 167 6.08 15.42 -7.08
C PRO A 167 6.01 14.11 -6.28
N LEU A 168 6.11 14.16 -4.95
CA LEU A 168 5.91 12.96 -4.13
C LEU A 168 4.47 12.44 -4.23
N ALA A 169 3.48 13.34 -4.19
CA ALA A 169 2.08 12.98 -4.41
C ALA A 169 1.86 12.36 -5.79
N SER A 170 2.58 12.84 -6.82
CA SER A 170 2.48 12.28 -8.16
C SER A 170 3.08 10.88 -8.31
N ILE A 171 4.17 10.59 -7.61
CA ILE A 171 4.70 9.22 -7.48
C ILE A 171 3.63 8.32 -6.86
N ALA A 172 3.03 8.73 -5.74
CA ALA A 172 2.01 7.95 -5.05
C ALA A 172 0.79 7.70 -5.96
N ALA A 173 0.24 8.74 -6.58
CA ALA A 173 -0.88 8.63 -7.49
C ALA A 173 -0.57 7.74 -8.72
N SER A 174 0.63 7.84 -9.27
CA SER A 174 1.06 7.01 -10.41
C SER A 174 1.23 5.54 -10.00
N THR A 175 1.76 5.24 -8.82
CA THR A 175 1.85 3.85 -8.33
C THR A 175 0.49 3.25 -8.02
N LEU A 176 -0.45 4.05 -7.50
CA LEU A 176 -1.84 3.64 -7.34
C LEU A 176 -2.51 3.34 -8.69
N ALA A 177 -2.27 4.19 -9.69
CA ALA A 177 -2.73 3.97 -11.05
C ALA A 177 -2.22 2.66 -11.65
N VAL A 178 -0.92 2.39 -11.49
CA VAL A 178 -0.29 1.12 -11.89
C VAL A 178 -0.97 -0.08 -11.20
N PHE A 179 -1.27 0.03 -9.90
CA PHE A 179 -1.98 -1.01 -9.17
C PHE A 179 -3.39 -1.27 -9.74
N PHE A 180 -4.22 -0.23 -9.93
CA PHE A 180 -5.56 -0.40 -10.50
C PHE A 180 -5.53 -0.96 -11.93
N ALA A 181 -4.56 -0.55 -12.75
CA ALA A 181 -4.36 -1.11 -14.08
C ALA A 181 -4.00 -2.62 -14.05
N SER A 182 -3.32 -3.06 -12.99
CA SER A 182 -2.91 -4.45 -12.79
C SER A 182 -4.08 -5.35 -12.35
N VAL A 183 -5.04 -4.82 -11.58
CA VAL A 183 -6.17 -5.59 -11.04
C VAL A 183 -7.18 -5.99 -12.14
N GLY A 184 -7.42 -5.12 -13.12
CA GLY A 184 -8.45 -5.36 -14.14
C GLY A 184 -8.05 -6.41 -15.18
N ASN A 185 -8.51 -7.66 -15.05
CA ASN A 185 -8.18 -8.71 -16.03
C ASN A 185 -8.89 -8.55 -17.38
N ASN A 186 -10.17 -8.16 -17.35
CA ASN A 186 -11.00 -8.05 -18.55
C ASN A 186 -11.20 -6.58 -18.94
N LYS A 187 -11.49 -6.31 -20.22
CA LYS A 187 -11.80 -4.95 -20.72
C LYS A 187 -12.83 -4.19 -19.85
N PRO A 188 -14.00 -4.75 -19.48
CA PRO A 188 -14.97 -4.05 -18.62
C PRO A 188 -14.44 -3.81 -17.21
N ALA A 189 -13.70 -4.75 -16.62
CA ALA A 189 -13.09 -4.57 -15.31
C ALA A 189 -12.05 -3.45 -15.32
N ARG A 190 -11.24 -3.34 -16.38
CA ARG A 190 -10.27 -2.25 -16.56
C ARG A 190 -10.98 -0.90 -16.69
N ALA A 191 -12.06 -0.83 -17.48
CA ALA A 191 -12.85 0.39 -17.58
C ALA A 191 -13.44 0.81 -16.22
N PHE A 192 -13.98 -0.15 -15.46
CA PHE A 192 -14.50 0.10 -14.11
C PHE A 192 -13.42 0.63 -13.16
N PHE A 193 -12.26 -0.03 -13.06
CA PHE A 193 -11.17 0.43 -12.20
C PHE A 193 -10.55 1.74 -12.66
N GLY A 194 -10.49 2.00 -13.97
CA GLY A 194 -10.05 3.28 -14.52
C GLY A 194 -11.01 4.41 -14.20
N GLY A 195 -12.33 4.15 -14.29
CA GLY A 195 -13.36 5.09 -13.88
C GLY A 195 -13.32 5.38 -12.37
N LEU A 196 -13.18 4.34 -11.54
CA LEU A 196 -13.05 4.48 -10.09
C LEU A 196 -11.80 5.28 -9.70
N LEU A 197 -10.65 4.98 -10.32
CA LEU A 197 -9.41 5.74 -10.13
C LEU A 197 -9.59 7.19 -10.57
N GLY A 198 -10.17 7.44 -11.75
CA GLY A 198 -10.39 8.78 -12.27
C GLY A 198 -11.30 9.61 -11.38
N LEU A 199 -12.42 9.04 -10.91
CA LEU A 199 -13.32 9.69 -9.96
C LEU A 199 -12.64 9.95 -8.61
N GLY A 200 -11.89 8.97 -8.08
CA GLY A 200 -11.14 9.12 -6.84
C GLY A 200 -10.10 10.24 -6.93
N LEU A 201 -9.30 10.25 -8.00
CA LEU A 201 -8.29 11.28 -8.24
C LEU A 201 -8.91 12.67 -8.47
N ALA A 202 -10.01 12.76 -9.23
CA ALA A 202 -10.74 14.01 -9.41
C ALA A 202 -11.31 14.52 -8.08
N GLY A 203 -11.86 13.62 -7.24
CA GLY A 203 -12.31 13.93 -5.89
C GLY A 203 -11.17 14.46 -5.01
N THR A 204 -9.99 13.82 -5.04
CA THR A 204 -8.82 14.30 -4.30
C THR A 204 -8.31 15.66 -4.80
N TRP A 205 -8.40 15.91 -6.11
CA TRP A 205 -8.05 17.21 -6.67
C TRP A 205 -9.04 18.30 -6.27
N LEU A 206 -10.34 18.04 -6.26
CA LEU A 206 -11.34 18.97 -5.74
C LEU A 206 -11.13 19.23 -4.24
N ALA A 207 -10.86 18.19 -3.46
CA ALA A 207 -10.53 18.33 -2.03
C ALA A 207 -9.24 19.13 -1.80
N SER A 208 -8.29 19.09 -2.75
CA SER A 208 -7.04 19.86 -2.65
C SER A 208 -7.24 21.38 -2.67
N VAL A 209 -8.41 21.88 -3.10
CA VAL A 209 -8.77 23.31 -2.98
C VAL A 209 -8.64 23.77 -1.53
N ALA A 210 -9.13 22.99 -0.57
CA ALA A 210 -9.02 23.34 0.84
C ALA A 210 -7.55 23.46 1.27
N LEU A 211 -6.69 22.53 0.85
CA LEU A 211 -5.26 22.56 1.18
C LEU A 211 -4.54 23.79 0.62
N TRP A 212 -4.82 24.17 -0.63
CA TRP A 212 -4.12 25.27 -1.28
C TRP A 212 -4.61 26.65 -0.88
N PHE A 213 -5.90 26.81 -0.56
CA PHE A 213 -6.46 28.09 -0.13
C PHE A 213 -6.32 28.31 1.39
N GLU A 214 -6.33 27.24 2.20
CA GLU A 214 -6.13 27.30 3.66
C GLU A 214 -4.69 26.96 4.08
N LEU A 215 -3.74 27.80 3.66
CA LEU A 215 -2.32 27.66 4.03
C LEU A 215 -2.02 27.80 5.53
N ARG A 216 -2.99 28.20 6.37
CA ARG A 216 -2.80 28.40 7.82
C ARG A 216 -2.24 27.16 8.52
N TRP A 217 -2.71 25.97 8.10
CA TRP A 217 -2.22 24.70 8.66
C TRP A 217 -0.77 24.44 8.26
N LEU A 218 -0.42 24.77 7.01
CA LEU A 218 0.94 24.64 6.50
C LEU A 218 1.90 25.61 7.21
N ASP A 219 1.48 26.85 7.45
CA ASP A 219 2.28 27.84 8.18
C ASP A 219 2.58 27.36 9.62
N TRP A 220 1.58 26.80 10.31
CA TRP A 220 1.77 26.21 11.64
C TRP A 220 2.76 25.02 11.59
N PHE A 221 2.61 24.13 10.63
CA PHE A 221 3.46 22.95 10.46
C PHE A 221 4.91 23.33 10.15
N LEU A 222 5.11 24.22 9.18
CA LEU A 222 6.44 24.71 8.77
C LEU A 222 7.12 25.52 9.88
N GLY A 223 6.36 26.36 10.59
CA GLY A 223 6.85 27.05 11.79
C GLY A 223 7.28 26.08 12.89
N GLY A 224 6.57 24.97 13.05
CA GLY A 224 6.96 23.86 13.93
C GLY A 224 8.30 23.24 13.53
N LEU A 225 8.53 23.02 12.24
CA LEU A 225 9.82 22.49 11.74
C LEU A 225 10.98 23.46 11.99
N LEU A 226 10.78 24.75 11.72
CA LEU A 226 11.81 25.79 11.92
C LEU A 226 12.16 26.01 13.40
N SER A 227 11.16 25.92 14.28
CA SER A 227 11.37 26.00 15.74
C SER A 227 11.98 24.72 16.34
N ASN A 228 12.38 23.76 15.50
CA ASN A 228 12.89 22.45 15.88
C ASN A 228 11.95 21.71 16.85
N ASN A 229 10.63 21.89 16.67
CA ASN A 229 9.64 21.15 17.42
C ASN A 229 9.66 19.69 16.96
N LEU A 230 10.01 18.79 17.87
CA LEU A 230 10.15 17.37 17.59
C LEU A 230 8.82 16.74 17.14
N ASP A 231 7.68 17.29 17.57
CA ASP A 231 6.34 16.87 17.13
C ASP A 231 6.15 17.10 15.62
N ALA A 232 6.59 18.24 15.09
CA ALA A 232 6.49 18.55 13.66
C ALA A 232 7.39 17.61 12.83
N TRP A 233 8.58 17.28 13.34
CA TRP A 233 9.49 16.30 12.73
C TRP A 233 8.92 14.87 12.75
N LEU A 234 8.24 14.48 13.83
CA LEU A 234 7.57 13.18 13.92
C LEU A 234 6.41 13.08 12.92
N VAL A 235 5.61 14.14 12.77
CA VAL A 235 4.53 14.19 11.77
C VAL A 235 5.11 14.09 10.36
N LEU A 236 6.17 14.87 10.05
CA LEU A 236 6.84 14.80 8.75
C LEU A 236 7.41 13.41 8.46
N GLY A 237 8.11 12.83 9.43
CA GLY A 237 8.70 11.49 9.33
C GLY A 237 7.64 10.42 9.17
N GLY A 238 6.53 10.53 9.91
CA GLY A 238 5.39 9.62 9.82
C GLY A 238 4.68 9.69 8.46
N TRP A 239 4.46 10.90 7.93
CA TRP A 239 3.94 11.09 6.58
C TRP A 239 4.86 10.53 5.50
N PHE A 240 6.16 10.82 5.59
CA PHE A 240 7.13 10.27 4.64
C PHE A 240 7.20 8.74 4.72
N ASN A 241 7.13 8.17 5.92
CA ASN A 241 7.09 6.73 6.13
C ASN A 241 5.82 6.10 5.53
N ALA A 242 4.65 6.68 5.80
CA ALA A 242 3.38 6.22 5.26
C ALA A 242 3.38 6.29 3.72
N TRP A 243 3.94 7.37 3.16
CA TRP A 243 4.13 7.51 1.71
C TRP A 243 5.04 6.41 1.15
N LEU A 244 6.18 6.15 1.77
CA LEU A 244 7.12 5.12 1.33
C LEU A 244 6.49 3.71 1.42
N ALA A 245 5.79 3.42 2.51
CA ALA A 245 5.06 2.18 2.72
C ALA A 245 3.99 1.98 1.64
N PHE A 246 3.21 3.02 1.35
CA PHE A 246 2.17 3.02 0.32
C PHE A 246 2.75 2.74 -1.08
N VAL A 247 3.79 3.47 -1.48
CA VAL A 247 4.48 3.30 -2.77
C VAL A 247 5.04 1.88 -2.90
N ALA A 248 5.73 1.39 -1.86
CA ALA A 248 6.27 0.04 -1.85
C ALA A 248 5.17 -1.04 -1.98
N LEU A 249 4.06 -0.86 -1.26
CA LEU A 249 2.92 -1.78 -1.29
C LEU A 249 2.28 -1.85 -2.67
N MET A 250 1.95 -0.69 -3.27
CA MET A 250 1.33 -0.63 -4.59
C MET A 250 2.23 -1.26 -5.67
N LEU A 251 3.54 -0.98 -5.62
CA LEU A 251 4.52 -1.54 -6.56
C LEU A 251 4.68 -3.06 -6.44
N VAL A 252 4.79 -3.57 -5.22
CA VAL A 252 4.97 -5.01 -4.98
C VAL A 252 3.70 -5.78 -5.34
N LEU A 253 2.52 -5.24 -4.99
CA LEU A 253 1.24 -5.85 -5.34
C LEU A 253 0.99 -5.82 -6.85
N SER A 254 1.24 -4.68 -7.52
CA SER A 254 1.15 -4.59 -8.98
C SER A 254 2.08 -5.60 -9.67
N GLY A 255 3.34 -5.66 -9.26
CA GLY A 255 4.29 -6.61 -9.80
C GLY A 255 3.88 -8.06 -9.57
N ALA A 256 3.27 -8.38 -8.43
CA ALA A 256 2.73 -9.71 -8.14
C ALA A 256 1.51 -10.07 -9.01
N LEU A 257 0.65 -9.09 -9.33
CA LEU A 257 -0.53 -9.29 -10.18
C LEU A 257 -0.16 -9.47 -11.67
N MET A 258 0.90 -8.81 -12.13
CA MET A 258 1.40 -8.94 -13.51
C MET A 258 2.31 -10.16 -13.72
N THR A 259 2.78 -10.78 -12.65
CA THR A 259 3.60 -12.01 -12.77
C THR A 259 2.71 -13.15 -13.26
N HIS A 260 3.18 -13.88 -14.26
CA HIS A 260 2.47 -15.03 -14.81
C HIS A 260 2.06 -16.04 -13.72
N ARG A 261 0.91 -16.73 -13.90
CA ARG A 261 0.30 -17.59 -12.88
C ARG A 261 1.21 -18.71 -12.38
N ALA A 262 2.06 -19.24 -13.26
CA ALA A 262 3.04 -20.26 -12.89
C ALA A 262 4.27 -19.70 -12.13
N GLY A 263 4.43 -18.38 -12.05
CA GLY A 263 5.51 -17.71 -11.32
C GLY A 263 5.22 -17.49 -9.83
N ASP A 264 6.19 -16.97 -9.11
CA ASP A 264 6.06 -16.65 -7.68
C ASP A 264 5.39 -15.28 -7.47
N ARG A 265 4.09 -15.32 -7.19
CA ARG A 265 3.26 -14.14 -6.92
C ARG A 265 3.13 -13.78 -5.45
N SER A 266 3.48 -14.68 -4.53
CA SER A 266 3.13 -14.53 -3.12
C SER A 266 4.31 -14.18 -2.23
N SER A 267 5.55 -14.47 -2.62
CA SER A 267 6.69 -14.22 -1.72
C SER A 267 7.01 -12.75 -1.47
N ALA A 268 6.99 -11.92 -2.53
CA ALA A 268 7.29 -10.51 -2.39
C ALA A 268 6.23 -9.75 -1.57
N PRO A 269 4.92 -9.93 -1.82
CA PRO A 269 3.89 -9.35 -0.96
C PRO A 269 4.00 -9.79 0.50
N ARG A 270 4.25 -11.08 0.77
CA ARG A 270 4.40 -11.60 2.14
C ARG A 270 5.58 -10.99 2.88
N LEU A 271 6.73 -10.88 2.20
CA LEU A 271 7.92 -10.27 2.79
C LEU A 271 7.70 -8.78 3.08
N LEU A 272 7.11 -8.05 2.13
CA LEU A 272 6.79 -6.65 2.34
C LEU A 272 5.79 -6.48 3.48
N TRP A 273 4.77 -7.32 3.57
CA TRP A 273 3.77 -7.27 4.64
C TRP A 273 4.39 -7.45 6.03
N ALA A 274 5.36 -8.36 6.16
CA ALA A 274 6.14 -8.53 7.39
C ALA A 274 7.08 -7.35 7.67
N ALA A 275 7.71 -6.79 6.63
CA ALA A 275 8.54 -5.59 6.77
C ALA A 275 7.73 -4.37 7.22
N LEU A 276 6.50 -4.20 6.71
CA LEU A 276 5.57 -3.15 7.13
C LEU A 276 5.10 -3.35 8.57
N TRP A 277 4.87 -4.59 8.99
CA TRP A 277 4.58 -4.89 10.39
C TRP A 277 5.75 -4.49 11.31
N LEU A 278 6.99 -4.86 10.96
CA LEU A 278 8.18 -4.44 11.70
C LEU A 278 8.37 -2.93 11.71
N ASN A 279 8.11 -2.27 10.58
CA ASN A 279 8.17 -0.83 10.48
C ASN A 279 7.14 -0.15 11.39
N GLY A 280 5.90 -0.66 11.42
CA GLY A 280 4.87 -0.21 12.36
C GLY A 280 5.33 -0.37 13.81
N LEU A 281 5.87 -1.53 14.19
CA LEU A 281 6.39 -1.78 15.54
C LEU A 281 7.46 -0.74 15.93
N LEU A 282 8.42 -0.47 15.04
CA LEU A 282 9.46 0.53 15.28
C LEU A 282 8.89 1.94 15.50
N TRP A 283 7.83 2.31 14.77
CA TRP A 283 7.14 3.58 14.98
C TRP A 283 6.41 3.66 16.31
N PHE A 284 5.72 2.60 16.72
CA PHE A 284 5.07 2.56 18.03
C PHE A 284 6.08 2.63 19.18
N ILE A 285 7.22 1.94 19.05
CA ILE A 285 8.32 2.03 20.02
C ILE A 285 8.91 3.45 20.02
N GLY A 286 9.17 4.03 18.85
CA GLY A 286 9.76 5.37 18.73
C GLY A 286 8.87 6.47 19.32
N ILE A 287 7.57 6.47 18.99
CA ILE A 287 6.60 7.44 19.52
C ILE A 287 6.40 7.24 21.04
N GLY A 288 6.29 5.98 21.47
CA GLY A 288 6.13 5.62 22.88
C GLY A 288 7.36 6.01 23.72
N ALA A 289 8.57 5.88 23.18
CA ALA A 289 9.81 6.29 23.85
C ALA A 289 9.99 7.83 23.89
N TYR A 290 9.42 8.56 22.94
CA TYR A 290 9.48 10.02 22.89
C TYR A 290 8.56 10.68 23.93
N SER A 291 7.41 10.07 24.22
CA SER A 291 6.34 10.72 24.99
C SER A 291 6.58 10.69 26.50
N ARG A 292 7.35 11.68 27.04
CA ARG A 292 7.61 11.96 28.47
C ARG A 292 8.20 10.79 29.30
N PRO A 293 8.83 11.04 30.48
CA PRO A 293 9.58 9.99 31.18
C PRO A 293 8.62 9.03 31.90
N GLY A 294 8.21 7.96 31.22
CA GLY A 294 7.48 6.84 31.81
C GLY A 294 7.16 5.74 30.80
N TYR A 295 7.27 4.48 31.21
CA TYR A 295 6.96 3.31 30.36
C TYR A 295 5.47 3.14 30.07
N ALA A 296 4.62 3.94 30.68
CA ALA A 296 3.17 3.92 30.56
C ALA A 296 2.66 4.05 29.12
N MET A 297 3.05 5.12 28.42
CA MET A 297 2.56 5.39 27.07
C MET A 297 3.14 4.41 26.05
N LEU A 298 4.38 3.97 26.27
CA LEU A 298 4.99 2.89 25.50
C LEU A 298 4.22 1.56 25.68
N ALA A 299 3.87 1.19 26.91
CA ALA A 299 3.10 -0.01 27.20
C ALA A 299 1.70 0.05 26.55
N GLU A 300 1.00 1.18 26.66
CA GLU A 300 -0.31 1.35 26.01
C GLU A 300 -0.19 1.28 24.47
N GLY A 301 0.81 1.95 23.88
CA GLY A 301 1.08 1.90 22.45
C GLY A 301 1.41 0.49 21.94
N LEU A 302 2.24 -0.25 22.66
CA LEU A 302 2.56 -1.65 22.32
C LEU A 302 1.34 -2.57 22.49
N GLY A 303 0.47 -2.31 23.47
CA GLY A 303 -0.80 -3.02 23.64
C GLY A 303 -1.74 -2.81 22.45
N VAL A 304 -1.89 -1.56 21.99
CA VAL A 304 -2.66 -1.24 20.77
C VAL A 304 -2.03 -1.91 19.54
N PHE A 305 -0.70 -1.84 19.41
CA PHE A 305 0.01 -2.50 18.32
C PHE A 305 -0.17 -4.02 18.34
N ALA A 306 -0.26 -4.67 19.50
CA ALA A 306 -0.50 -6.11 19.59
C ALA A 306 -1.83 -6.50 18.94
N ILE A 307 -2.91 -5.76 19.22
CA ILE A 307 -4.23 -5.98 18.62
C ILE A 307 -4.16 -5.72 17.11
N MET A 308 -3.61 -4.57 16.70
CA MET A 308 -3.45 -4.23 15.28
C MET A 308 -2.58 -5.26 14.54
N GLY A 309 -1.53 -5.76 15.18
CA GLY A 309 -0.61 -6.76 14.65
C GLY A 309 -1.27 -8.12 14.44
N VAL A 310 -2.17 -8.52 15.35
CA VAL A 310 -2.99 -9.72 15.19
C VAL A 310 -3.95 -9.57 14.01
N VAL A 311 -4.61 -8.41 13.84
CA VAL A 311 -5.44 -8.11 12.66
C VAL A 311 -4.59 -8.14 11.37
N TRP A 312 -3.39 -7.55 11.42
CA TRP A 312 -2.42 -7.52 10.33
C TRP A 312 -2.00 -8.94 9.91
N ALA A 313 -1.78 -9.83 10.89
CA ALA A 313 -1.56 -11.25 10.66
C ALA A 313 -2.81 -11.91 10.06
N GLY A 314 -4.00 -11.62 10.54
CA GLY A 314 -5.27 -12.13 9.98
C GLY A 314 -5.42 -11.83 8.49
N ILE A 315 -5.10 -10.61 8.05
CA ILE A 315 -5.10 -10.24 6.62
C ILE A 315 -4.10 -11.10 5.84
N LEU A 316 -2.88 -11.30 6.35
CA LEU A 316 -1.91 -12.20 5.75
C LEU A 316 -2.45 -13.64 5.66
N GLY A 317 -3.12 -14.12 6.73
CA GLY A 317 -3.76 -15.42 6.82
C GLY A 317 -4.82 -15.62 5.73
N LEU A 318 -5.69 -14.63 5.52
CA LEU A 318 -6.71 -14.63 4.46
C LEU A 318 -6.10 -14.93 3.08
N PHE A 319 -5.03 -14.21 2.72
CA PHE A 319 -4.41 -14.35 1.40
C PHE A 319 -3.53 -15.58 1.26
N SER A 320 -2.90 -16.01 2.36
CA SER A 320 -1.86 -17.04 2.34
C SER A 320 -2.41 -18.45 2.57
N VAL A 321 -3.41 -18.62 3.42
CA VAL A 321 -4.05 -19.93 3.69
C VAL A 321 -4.91 -20.37 2.50
N SER A 322 -5.56 -19.41 1.83
CA SER A 322 -6.41 -19.64 0.65
C SER A 322 -5.66 -20.04 -0.61
N GLU A 323 -4.32 -20.02 -0.61
CA GLU A 323 -3.50 -20.48 -1.73
C GLU A 323 -3.61 -22.00 -1.94
N ASP A 324 -3.19 -22.44 -3.13
CA ASP A 324 -3.10 -23.86 -3.45
C ASP A 324 -1.92 -24.52 -2.70
N VAL A 325 -2.10 -25.78 -2.34
CA VAL A 325 -1.01 -26.60 -1.74
C VAL A 325 -0.05 -27.08 -2.81
N ALA A 326 -0.60 -27.43 -3.98
CA ALA A 326 0.19 -27.86 -5.12
C ALA A 326 0.90 -26.66 -5.74
N LEU A 327 2.21 -26.79 -5.94
CA LEU A 327 3.06 -25.77 -6.52
C LEU A 327 3.28 -26.04 -8.01
N SER A 328 3.48 -24.97 -8.78
CA SER A 328 3.98 -25.13 -10.15
C SER A 328 5.44 -25.61 -10.13
N PRO A 329 5.93 -26.29 -11.19
CA PRO A 329 7.35 -26.63 -11.29
C PRO A 329 8.29 -25.42 -11.21
N ARG A 330 7.88 -24.28 -11.76
CA ARG A 330 8.65 -23.01 -11.68
C ARG A 330 8.71 -22.48 -10.25
N GLN A 331 7.61 -22.53 -9.49
CA GLN A 331 7.57 -22.16 -8.07
C GLN A 331 8.36 -23.13 -7.19
N ALA A 332 8.39 -24.42 -7.53
CA ALA A 332 9.20 -25.40 -6.81
C ALA A 332 10.70 -25.14 -7.02
N ARG A 333 11.12 -24.74 -8.23
CA ARG A 333 12.50 -24.33 -8.52
C ARG A 333 12.93 -23.10 -7.73
N THR A 334 12.08 -22.07 -7.60
CA THR A 334 12.43 -20.87 -6.81
C THR A 334 12.70 -21.17 -5.33
N ILE A 335 12.15 -22.26 -4.80
CA ILE A 335 12.41 -22.74 -3.43
C ILE A 335 13.67 -23.60 -3.38
N THR A 336 13.80 -24.56 -4.30
CA THR A 336 14.88 -25.56 -4.29
C THR A 336 16.24 -24.98 -4.70
N GLU A 337 16.24 -24.05 -5.65
CA GLU A 337 17.44 -23.38 -6.17
C GLU A 337 17.75 -22.08 -5.41
N ALA A 338 17.06 -21.80 -4.29
CA ALA A 338 17.29 -20.60 -3.51
C ALA A 338 18.71 -20.55 -2.91
N PRO A 339 19.43 -19.41 -3.03
CA PRO A 339 20.74 -19.24 -2.40
C PRO A 339 20.62 -19.36 -0.88
N ARG A 340 21.68 -19.85 -0.22
CA ARG A 340 21.65 -20.25 1.21
C ARG A 340 21.08 -19.19 2.14
N TRP A 341 21.43 -17.92 1.96
CA TRP A 341 20.91 -16.80 2.77
C TRP A 341 19.40 -16.57 2.60
N ARG A 342 18.85 -16.89 1.42
CA ARG A 342 17.44 -16.70 1.08
C ARG A 342 16.57 -17.90 1.50
N ARG A 343 17.18 -19.05 1.84
CA ARG A 343 16.46 -20.28 2.19
C ARG A 343 15.49 -20.10 3.35
N TRP A 344 15.91 -19.40 4.41
CA TRP A 344 15.05 -19.09 5.56
C TRP A 344 13.87 -18.19 5.19
N VAL A 345 14.13 -17.14 4.40
CA VAL A 345 13.09 -16.24 3.89
C VAL A 345 12.11 -17.00 2.99
N THR A 346 12.59 -17.91 2.15
CA THR A 346 11.72 -18.74 1.30
C THR A 346 11.01 -19.85 2.06
N ALA A 347 11.50 -20.25 3.24
CA ALA A 347 10.81 -21.22 4.08
C ALA A 347 9.52 -20.63 4.67
N LEU A 348 9.59 -19.36 5.13
CA LEU A 348 8.46 -18.67 5.72
C LEU A 348 7.60 -17.94 4.67
N HIS A 349 8.23 -17.13 3.82
CA HIS A 349 7.53 -16.27 2.87
C HIS A 349 7.45 -16.88 1.47
N GLY A 350 8.00 -18.06 1.21
CA GLY A 350 7.93 -18.69 -0.12
C GLY A 350 6.51 -19.07 -0.55
N PRO A 351 6.32 -19.45 -1.82
CA PRO A 351 5.00 -19.76 -2.36
C PRO A 351 4.37 -21.01 -1.72
N GLY A 352 3.02 -21.02 -1.69
CA GLY A 352 2.20 -22.12 -1.21
C GLY A 352 1.49 -21.86 0.12
N ALA A 353 0.41 -22.60 0.34
CA ALA A 353 -0.44 -22.46 1.53
C ALA A 353 0.23 -22.91 2.84
N SER A 354 1.04 -23.98 2.81
CA SER A 354 1.73 -24.48 4.03
C SER A 354 2.68 -23.44 4.61
N ARG A 355 3.50 -22.82 3.75
CA ARG A 355 4.40 -21.70 4.13
C ARG A 355 3.61 -20.47 4.56
N GLY A 356 2.51 -20.20 3.86
CA GLY A 356 1.59 -19.12 4.21
C GLY A 356 1.03 -19.23 5.63
N ARG A 357 0.62 -20.44 6.03
CA ARG A 357 0.19 -20.73 7.41
C ARG A 357 1.30 -20.44 8.42
N LEU A 358 2.53 -20.87 8.15
CA LEU A 358 3.66 -20.56 9.04
C LEU A 358 3.90 -19.05 9.15
N ALA A 359 3.84 -18.31 8.03
CA ALA A 359 4.00 -16.85 8.05
C ALA A 359 2.91 -16.16 8.89
N PHE A 360 1.66 -16.61 8.78
CA PHE A 360 0.56 -16.15 9.62
C PHE A 360 0.84 -16.43 11.10
N LEU A 361 1.17 -17.67 11.46
CA LEU A 361 1.38 -18.08 12.85
C LEU A 361 2.54 -17.33 13.49
N VAL A 362 3.67 -17.18 12.78
CA VAL A 362 4.83 -16.43 13.26
C VAL A 362 4.47 -14.96 13.51
N LEU A 363 3.74 -14.32 12.60
CA LEU A 363 3.36 -12.91 12.76
C LEU A 363 2.32 -12.71 13.87
N MET A 364 1.39 -13.66 14.03
CA MET A 364 0.41 -13.65 15.10
C MET A 364 1.09 -13.82 16.47
N VAL A 365 1.97 -14.82 16.62
CA VAL A 365 2.73 -15.05 17.86
C VAL A 365 3.62 -13.85 18.16
N ALA A 366 4.31 -13.28 17.16
CA ALA A 366 5.11 -12.07 17.35
C ALA A 366 4.26 -10.90 17.87
N SER A 367 3.03 -10.73 17.36
CA SER A 367 2.11 -9.68 17.82
C SER A 367 1.63 -9.90 19.27
N VAL A 368 1.34 -11.14 19.65
CA VAL A 368 0.99 -11.49 21.04
C VAL A 368 2.18 -11.30 21.98
N LEU A 369 3.40 -11.65 21.55
CA LEU A 369 4.63 -11.41 22.33
C LEU A 369 4.90 -9.92 22.55
N VAL A 370 4.58 -9.06 21.57
CA VAL A 370 4.64 -7.61 21.77
C VAL A 370 3.61 -7.17 22.82
N GLY A 371 2.40 -7.73 22.80
CA GLY A 371 1.40 -7.48 23.84
C GLY A 371 1.84 -7.95 25.23
N LEU A 372 2.53 -9.09 25.30
CA LEU A 372 3.12 -9.59 26.56
C LEU A 372 4.20 -8.63 27.08
N ALA A 373 5.09 -8.15 26.21
CA ALA A 373 6.08 -7.13 26.57
C ALA A 373 5.41 -5.83 27.05
N ALA A 374 4.30 -5.43 26.41
CA ALA A 374 3.50 -4.29 26.83
C ALA A 374 2.91 -4.48 28.23
N ALA A 375 2.38 -5.66 28.54
CA ALA A 375 1.84 -6.01 29.85
C ALA A 375 2.91 -5.93 30.95
N PHE A 376 4.12 -6.44 30.69
CA PHE A 376 5.25 -6.34 31.62
C PHE A 376 5.73 -4.89 31.84
N LEU A 377 5.83 -4.10 30.77
CA LEU A 377 6.25 -2.70 30.86
C LEU A 377 5.20 -1.79 31.52
N GLY A 378 3.93 -2.18 31.46
CA GLY A 378 2.82 -1.42 32.03
C GLY A 378 2.70 -1.52 33.55
N ASP A 379 3.53 -2.33 34.22
CA ASP A 379 3.57 -2.50 35.68
C ASP A 379 2.18 -2.65 36.33
N GLY A 380 1.37 -3.56 35.78
CA GLY A 380 0.03 -3.84 36.30
C GLY A 380 -1.08 -2.91 35.82
N ARG A 381 -0.83 -2.00 34.87
CA ARG A 381 -1.90 -1.21 34.24
C ARG A 381 -2.95 -2.11 33.58
N ASP A 382 -4.21 -1.82 33.89
CA ASP A 382 -5.37 -2.54 33.37
C ASP A 382 -5.40 -2.59 31.84
N PHE A 383 -5.06 -1.50 31.16
CA PHE A 383 -5.20 -1.42 29.70
C PHE A 383 -4.23 -2.34 28.97
N SER A 384 -2.93 -2.31 29.29
CA SER A 384 -1.91 -3.15 28.62
C SER A 384 -2.18 -4.64 28.83
N ASN A 385 -2.61 -5.02 30.04
CA ASN A 385 -3.00 -6.39 30.37
C ASN A 385 -4.24 -6.83 29.57
N LYS A 386 -5.29 -6.00 29.56
CA LYS A 386 -6.52 -6.26 28.77
C LYS A 386 -6.21 -6.32 27.27
N ALA A 387 -5.32 -5.48 26.76
CA ALA A 387 -4.93 -5.46 25.36
C ALA A 387 -4.15 -6.73 24.96
N CYS A 388 -3.25 -7.22 25.81
CA CYS A 388 -2.54 -8.48 25.60
C CYS A 388 -3.52 -9.67 25.55
N ILE A 389 -4.44 -9.75 26.51
CA ILE A 389 -5.46 -10.81 26.56
C ILE A 389 -6.38 -10.71 25.34
N GLY A 390 -6.82 -9.50 24.98
CA GLY A 390 -7.62 -9.22 23.80
C GLY A 390 -6.93 -9.64 22.50
N ALA A 391 -5.63 -9.35 22.35
CA ALA A 391 -4.83 -9.79 21.21
C ALA A 391 -4.71 -11.31 21.12
N ALA A 392 -4.48 -12.00 22.25
CA ALA A 392 -4.41 -13.46 22.30
C ALA A 392 -5.74 -14.12 21.91
N ILE A 393 -6.86 -13.60 22.41
CA ILE A 393 -8.20 -14.08 22.09
C ILE A 393 -8.54 -13.84 20.61
N LEU A 394 -8.28 -12.64 20.10
CA LEU A 394 -8.46 -12.32 18.69
C LEU A 394 -7.61 -13.24 17.81
N GLY A 395 -6.37 -13.54 18.22
CA GLY A 395 -5.50 -14.50 17.55
C GLY A 395 -6.09 -15.91 17.53
N GLY A 396 -6.67 -16.34 18.64
CA GLY A 396 -7.43 -17.59 18.75
C GLY A 396 -8.61 -17.63 17.79
N TYR A 397 -9.43 -16.58 17.74
CA TYR A 397 -10.55 -16.47 16.81
C TYR A 397 -10.13 -16.54 15.34
N LEU A 398 -9.05 -15.86 14.98
CA LEU A 398 -8.51 -15.93 13.63
C LEU A 398 -8.01 -17.34 13.28
N CYS A 399 -7.41 -18.06 14.23
CA CYS A 399 -7.03 -19.46 14.03
C CYS A 399 -8.25 -20.35 13.78
N VAL A 400 -9.31 -20.20 14.58
CA VAL A 400 -10.59 -20.92 14.40
C VAL A 400 -11.18 -20.63 13.04
N TRP A 401 -11.29 -19.36 12.68
CA TRP A 401 -11.81 -18.91 11.39
C TRP A 401 -11.05 -19.51 10.20
N LEU A 402 -9.72 -19.47 10.24
CA LEU A 402 -8.88 -20.02 9.17
C LEU A 402 -8.96 -21.55 9.09
N VAL A 403 -9.03 -22.26 10.22
CA VAL A 403 -9.16 -23.73 10.24
C VAL A 403 -10.51 -24.18 9.70
N ILE A 404 -11.60 -23.57 10.16
CA ILE A 404 -12.95 -23.88 9.68
C ILE A 404 -13.04 -23.60 8.18
N GLY A 405 -12.54 -22.44 7.75
CA GLY A 405 -12.49 -22.08 6.34
C GLY A 405 -11.71 -23.11 5.53
N ASP A 406 -10.48 -23.44 5.94
CA ASP A 406 -9.62 -24.40 5.27
C ASP A 406 -10.25 -25.79 5.13
N TYR A 407 -10.93 -26.26 6.18
CA TYR A 407 -11.65 -27.53 6.16
C TYR A 407 -12.82 -27.50 5.16
N LEU A 408 -13.63 -26.43 5.19
CA LEU A 408 -14.83 -26.33 4.36
C LEU A 408 -14.52 -26.25 2.86
N TYR A 409 -13.63 -25.35 2.44
CA TYR A 409 -13.36 -25.17 1.00
C TYR A 409 -12.44 -26.25 0.41
N ARG A 410 -11.75 -27.05 1.22
CA ARG A 410 -10.93 -28.19 0.74
C ARG A 410 -11.63 -29.53 0.85
N GLY A 411 -12.65 -29.64 1.70
CA GLY A 411 -13.50 -30.82 1.82
C GLY A 411 -14.81 -30.64 1.05
N PRO A 412 -15.94 -30.40 1.75
CA PRO A 412 -17.28 -30.50 1.16
C PRO A 412 -17.57 -29.45 0.09
N ALA A 413 -17.03 -28.23 0.21
CA ALA A 413 -17.29 -27.14 -0.74
C ALA A 413 -16.23 -27.02 -1.85
N ARG A 414 -15.38 -28.05 -2.03
CA ARG A 414 -14.29 -28.02 -3.00
C ARG A 414 -14.78 -27.77 -4.42
N SER A 415 -15.89 -28.40 -4.83
CA SER A 415 -16.47 -28.26 -6.17
C SER A 415 -17.03 -26.87 -6.46
N TRP A 416 -17.41 -26.11 -5.42
CA TRP A 416 -17.95 -24.75 -5.58
C TRP A 416 -16.85 -23.68 -5.49
N LEU A 417 -15.74 -23.97 -4.79
CA LEU A 417 -14.68 -23.02 -4.46
C LEU A 417 -13.35 -23.36 -5.16
N ASP A 418 -13.42 -23.57 -6.47
CA ASP A 418 -12.28 -23.96 -7.29
C ASP A 418 -11.23 -22.85 -7.45
N THR A 419 -11.61 -21.57 -7.34
CA THR A 419 -10.69 -20.45 -7.52
C THR A 419 -10.20 -19.87 -6.20
N THR A 420 -8.93 -19.45 -6.17
CA THR A 420 -8.36 -18.73 -5.01
C THR A 420 -9.14 -17.45 -4.64
N ALA A 421 -9.76 -16.78 -5.63
CA ALA A 421 -10.60 -15.60 -5.37
C ALA A 421 -11.90 -15.99 -4.64
N LEU A 422 -12.58 -17.05 -5.09
CA LEU A 422 -13.80 -17.55 -4.43
C LEU A 422 -13.53 -18.03 -3.01
N ARG A 423 -12.40 -18.71 -2.77
CA ARG A 423 -11.99 -19.12 -1.42
C ARG A 423 -11.79 -17.92 -0.48
N ARG A 424 -11.18 -16.85 -0.97
CA ARG A 424 -11.00 -15.60 -0.20
C ARG A 424 -12.34 -14.92 0.09
N GLY A 425 -13.23 -14.85 -0.91
CA GLY A 425 -14.58 -14.34 -0.74
C GLY A 425 -15.37 -15.12 0.31
N PHE A 426 -15.30 -16.46 0.25
CA PHE A 426 -15.93 -17.34 1.23
C PHE A 426 -15.38 -17.13 2.65
N LEU A 427 -14.05 -17.00 2.81
CA LEU A 427 -13.45 -16.68 4.10
C LEU A 427 -13.94 -15.35 4.66
N LEU A 428 -14.08 -14.31 3.83
CA LEU A 428 -14.64 -13.02 4.26
C LEU A 428 -16.10 -13.14 4.70
N VAL A 429 -16.93 -13.87 3.95
CA VAL A 429 -18.33 -14.14 4.31
C VAL A 429 -18.41 -14.93 5.61
N LEU A 430 -17.55 -15.93 5.80
CA LEU A 430 -17.46 -16.70 7.04
C LEU A 430 -17.08 -15.82 8.23
N LEU A 431 -16.12 -14.91 8.06
CA LEU A 431 -15.74 -13.96 9.11
C LEU A 431 -16.91 -13.03 9.46
N ALA A 432 -17.61 -12.52 8.45
CA ALA A 432 -18.80 -11.69 8.66
C ALA A 432 -19.90 -12.46 9.40
N ALA A 433 -20.16 -13.71 9.01
CA ALA A 433 -21.13 -14.58 9.69
C ALA A 433 -20.76 -14.84 11.15
N LEU A 434 -19.47 -15.10 11.45
CA LEU A 434 -19.00 -15.31 12.82
C LEU A 434 -19.14 -14.07 13.72
N ASN A 435 -19.10 -12.86 13.15
CA ASN A 435 -19.32 -11.62 13.90
C ASN A 435 -20.81 -11.27 14.01
N LEU A 436 -21.59 -11.44 12.93
CA LEU A 436 -22.99 -11.03 12.87
C LEU A 436 -23.95 -12.02 13.53
N ALA A 437 -23.70 -13.33 13.43
CA ALA A 437 -24.64 -14.32 13.96
C ALA A 437 -24.85 -14.19 15.48
N PRO A 438 -23.80 -14.04 16.32
CA PRO A 438 -24.00 -13.85 17.74
C PRO A 438 -24.71 -12.52 18.07
N LEU A 439 -24.41 -11.45 17.32
CA LEU A 439 -25.08 -10.15 17.46
C LEU A 439 -26.58 -10.23 17.15
N LEU A 440 -26.96 -10.95 16.09
CA LEU A 440 -28.37 -11.14 15.72
C LEU A 440 -29.13 -11.96 16.75
N ILE A 441 -28.51 -12.99 17.33
CA ILE A 441 -29.11 -13.80 18.41
C ILE A 441 -29.34 -12.92 19.64
N VAL A 442 -28.32 -12.14 20.04
CA VAL A 442 -28.43 -11.21 21.17
C VAL A 442 -29.51 -10.16 20.91
N ALA A 443 -29.59 -9.59 19.71
CA ALA A 443 -30.61 -8.61 19.37
C ALA A 443 -32.03 -9.19 19.38
N PHE A 444 -32.20 -10.44 18.94
CA PHE A 444 -33.49 -11.12 18.92
C PHE A 444 -33.96 -11.50 20.33
N GLU A 445 -33.05 -12.03 21.15
CA GLU A 445 -33.35 -12.44 22.53
C GLU A 445 -33.46 -11.26 23.51
N ALA A 446 -32.81 -10.12 23.22
CA ALA A 446 -32.98 -8.90 24.02
C ALA A 446 -34.44 -8.39 23.97
N GLY A 447 -35.16 -8.63 22.87
CA GLY A 447 -36.58 -8.29 22.74
C GLY A 447 -37.53 -9.22 23.49
N SER A 448 -37.09 -10.41 23.90
CA SER A 448 -37.94 -11.45 24.49
C SER A 448 -37.83 -11.58 26.01
N GLY A 449 -37.09 -10.68 26.68
CA GLY A 449 -36.88 -10.72 28.13
C GLY A 449 -35.89 -11.79 28.60
N ALA A 450 -34.97 -12.21 27.72
CA ALA A 450 -33.94 -13.19 28.05
C ALA A 450 -33.02 -12.68 29.18
N ARG A 451 -32.52 -13.63 29.99
CA ARG A 451 -31.64 -13.35 31.13
C ARG A 451 -30.33 -12.71 30.63
N GLU A 452 -29.95 -11.56 31.16
CA GLU A 452 -28.73 -10.80 30.79
C GLU A 452 -27.46 -11.68 30.76
N SER A 453 -27.40 -12.70 31.62
CA SER A 453 -26.31 -13.67 31.66
C SER A 453 -26.15 -14.45 30.36
N VAL A 454 -27.25 -14.86 29.72
CA VAL A 454 -27.22 -15.66 28.48
C VAL A 454 -26.83 -14.78 27.29
N LEU A 455 -27.40 -13.58 27.21
CA LEU A 455 -27.07 -12.58 26.20
C LEU A 455 -25.58 -12.22 26.23
N SER A 456 -25.01 -12.09 27.44
CA SER A 456 -23.58 -11.81 27.60
C SER A 456 -22.69 -12.93 27.05
N LEU A 457 -23.07 -14.20 27.21
CA LEU A 457 -22.29 -15.36 26.72
C LEU A 457 -22.17 -15.35 25.20
N PHE A 458 -23.26 -15.04 24.48
CA PHE A 458 -23.24 -14.96 23.02
C PHE A 458 -22.37 -13.82 22.51
N SER A 459 -22.33 -12.67 23.22
CA SER A 459 -21.45 -11.56 22.87
C SER A 459 -19.96 -11.92 22.90
N TYR A 460 -19.54 -12.86 23.76
CA TYR A 460 -18.13 -13.32 23.78
C TYR A 460 -17.76 -14.15 22.57
N ILE A 461 -18.69 -14.89 21.96
CA ILE A 461 -18.41 -15.80 20.84
C ILE A 461 -17.99 -15.04 19.58
N SER A 462 -18.49 -13.82 19.37
CA SER A 462 -18.11 -13.03 18.19
C SER A 462 -16.70 -12.46 18.34
N PRO A 463 -15.84 -12.55 17.30
CA PRO A 463 -14.44 -12.12 17.38
C PRO A 463 -14.25 -10.66 17.80
N ILE A 464 -15.05 -9.74 17.24
CA ILE A 464 -14.91 -8.31 17.51
C ILE A 464 -15.55 -7.94 18.86
N THR A 465 -16.79 -8.37 19.09
CA THR A 465 -17.51 -8.05 20.33
C THR A 465 -16.85 -8.71 21.54
N GLY A 466 -16.38 -9.95 21.41
CA GLY A 466 -15.67 -10.64 22.47
C GLY A 466 -14.38 -9.94 22.87
N MET A 467 -13.62 -9.41 21.90
CA MET A 467 -12.45 -8.57 22.19
C MET A 467 -12.85 -7.26 22.89
N ILE A 468 -13.87 -6.56 22.40
CA ILE A 468 -14.34 -5.29 23.00
C ILE A 468 -14.79 -5.52 24.44
N GLU A 469 -15.51 -6.62 24.70
CA GLU A 469 -15.92 -6.99 26.05
C GLU A 469 -14.73 -7.28 26.95
N VAL A 470 -13.72 -8.00 26.48
CA VAL A 470 -12.48 -8.21 27.25
C VAL A 470 -11.81 -6.88 27.60
N MET A 471 -11.81 -5.92 26.67
CA MET A 471 -11.27 -4.59 26.90
C MET A 471 -12.12 -3.75 27.87
N SER A 472 -13.44 -3.96 27.92
CA SER A 472 -14.36 -3.18 28.77
C SER A 472 -14.34 -3.54 30.25
N GLY A 473 -13.82 -4.72 30.64
CA GLY A 473 -13.68 -5.14 32.04
C GLY A 473 -14.97 -5.53 32.80
N ASN A 474 -16.12 -5.66 32.14
CA ASN A 474 -17.43 -5.92 32.75
C ASN A 474 -17.80 -7.40 33.06
N SER A 475 -17.64 -7.84 34.32
CA SER A 475 -18.33 -8.96 35.03
C SER A 475 -17.61 -10.33 35.23
N PRO A 476 -17.88 -11.07 36.34
CA PRO A 476 -17.09 -12.22 36.79
C PRO A 476 -17.43 -13.59 36.15
N HIS A 477 -18.51 -13.73 35.37
CA HIS A 477 -18.81 -14.99 34.64
C HIS A 477 -17.96 -15.18 33.37
N ARG A 478 -16.93 -14.33 33.20
CA ARG A 478 -16.05 -14.21 32.02
C ARG A 478 -14.97 -15.28 31.91
N GLU A 479 -14.35 -15.69 33.01
CA GLU A 479 -13.09 -16.43 32.96
C GLU A 479 -13.23 -17.80 32.28
N MET A 480 -14.31 -18.52 32.57
CA MET A 480 -14.55 -19.83 31.94
C MET A 480 -14.71 -19.74 30.42
N VAL A 481 -15.49 -18.77 29.92
CA VAL A 481 -15.70 -18.61 28.47
C VAL A 481 -14.40 -18.22 27.77
N LEU A 482 -13.64 -17.30 28.37
CA LEU A 482 -12.35 -16.86 27.82
C LEU A 482 -11.34 -18.01 27.77
N ILE A 483 -11.27 -18.83 28.82
CA ILE A 483 -10.42 -20.02 28.86
C ILE A 483 -10.85 -21.01 27.76
N VAL A 484 -12.14 -21.27 27.61
CA VAL A 484 -12.65 -22.18 26.56
C VAL A 484 -12.29 -21.68 25.16
N VAL A 485 -12.50 -20.39 24.88
CA VAL A 485 -12.15 -19.78 23.59
C VAL A 485 -10.65 -19.87 23.32
N LEU A 486 -9.80 -19.58 24.32
CA LEU A 486 -8.35 -19.68 24.20
C LEU A 486 -7.90 -21.12 23.98
N LEU A 487 -8.49 -22.10 24.67
CA LEU A 487 -8.20 -23.52 24.48
C LEU A 487 -8.56 -24.00 23.07
N ILE A 488 -9.74 -23.62 22.57
CA ILE A 488 -10.15 -23.92 21.19
C ILE A 488 -9.21 -23.24 20.19
N GLY A 489 -8.88 -21.96 20.42
CA GLY A 489 -7.93 -21.20 19.61
C GLY A 489 -6.55 -21.86 19.56
N LEU A 490 -6.05 -22.35 20.69
CA LEU A 490 -4.76 -23.04 20.83
C LEU A 490 -4.78 -24.41 20.14
N ALA A 491 -5.89 -25.15 20.22
CA ALA A 491 -6.07 -26.38 19.46
C ALA A 491 -6.03 -26.11 17.94
N CYS A 492 -6.75 -25.08 17.47
CA CYS A 492 -6.72 -24.65 16.07
C CYS A 492 -5.33 -24.15 15.63
N PHE A 493 -4.61 -23.45 16.50
CA PHE A 493 -3.22 -23.06 16.28
C PHE A 493 -2.33 -24.29 16.05
N GLY A 494 -2.47 -25.33 16.90
CA GLY A 494 -1.76 -26.59 16.76
C GLY A 494 -2.06 -27.30 15.43
N VAL A 495 -3.33 -27.28 14.99
CA VAL A 495 -3.73 -27.81 13.67
C VAL A 495 -3.05 -27.05 12.54
N LEU A 496 -3.09 -25.71 12.54
CA LEU A 496 -2.43 -24.90 11.50
C LEU A 496 -0.92 -25.09 11.51
N LEU A 497 -0.30 -25.23 12.67
CA LEU A 497 1.13 -25.48 12.82
C LEU A 497 1.51 -26.84 12.23
N MET A 498 0.81 -27.91 12.63
CA MET A 498 1.03 -29.25 12.07
C MET A 498 0.86 -29.28 10.56
N GLN A 499 -0.16 -28.60 10.04
CA GLN A 499 -0.37 -28.52 8.60
C GLN A 499 0.67 -27.63 7.89
N GLY A 500 1.18 -26.58 8.53
CA GLY A 500 2.23 -25.70 8.00
C GLY A 500 3.59 -26.38 7.94
N LEU A 501 3.92 -27.18 8.96
CA LEU A 501 5.17 -27.96 9.04
C LEU A 501 5.24 -29.11 8.02
N ARG A 502 4.10 -29.52 7.45
CA ARG A 502 4.05 -30.46 6.32
C ARG A 502 4.49 -29.77 5.02
N LEU A 503 5.78 -29.44 4.93
CA LEU A 503 6.42 -28.75 3.78
C LEU A 503 6.63 -29.65 2.55
N ARG A 504 5.80 -30.68 2.35
CA ARG A 504 5.91 -31.56 1.18
C ARG A 504 5.64 -30.75 -0.10
N ILE A 505 6.62 -30.74 -1.00
CA ILE A 505 6.50 -30.08 -2.30
C ILE A 505 5.77 -31.07 -3.22
N ALA A 506 4.46 -30.89 -3.36
CA ALA A 506 3.68 -31.55 -4.39
C ALA A 506 3.64 -30.63 -5.62
N THR A 507 4.16 -31.08 -6.76
CA THR A 507 4.10 -30.31 -8.01
C THR A 507 2.90 -30.73 -8.84
N GLN A 508 2.10 -29.77 -9.28
CA GLN A 508 1.02 -30.00 -10.24
C GLN A 508 1.26 -29.10 -11.46
N ARG A 509 1.20 -29.67 -12.66
CA ARG A 509 1.23 -28.86 -13.89
C ARG A 509 -0.09 -28.10 -13.97
N ILE A 510 0.00 -26.78 -14.09
CA ILE A 510 -1.17 -25.93 -14.31
C ILE A 510 -1.63 -26.21 -15.74
N ALA A 511 -2.80 -26.83 -15.89
CA ALA A 511 -3.43 -26.99 -17.20
C ALA A 511 -3.89 -25.60 -17.67
N ALA A 512 -3.70 -25.32 -18.97
CA ALA A 512 -4.23 -24.11 -19.58
C ALA A 512 -5.74 -24.06 -19.38
N ARG A 513 -6.26 -22.93 -18.93
CA ARG A 513 -7.73 -22.72 -18.89
C ARG A 513 -8.22 -22.41 -20.30
N GLN A 514 -9.48 -22.71 -20.58
CA GLN A 514 -10.14 -22.30 -21.83
C GLN A 514 -10.10 -20.78 -22.05
N ASP A 515 -9.93 -20.00 -20.98
CA ASP A 515 -9.80 -18.53 -21.02
C ASP A 515 -8.36 -18.04 -21.35
N GLU A 516 -7.36 -18.92 -21.29
CA GLU A 516 -5.99 -18.62 -21.69
C GLU A 516 -5.89 -18.88 -23.19
N HIS A 517 -6.17 -17.85 -23.99
CA HIS A 517 -6.11 -17.91 -25.44
C HIS A 517 -4.73 -18.42 -25.87
N ASN A 518 -4.70 -19.55 -26.58
CA ASN A 518 -3.47 -20.09 -27.13
C ASN A 518 -3.06 -19.17 -28.30
N PRO A 519 -1.94 -18.42 -28.22
CA PRO A 519 -1.55 -17.51 -29.30
C PRO A 519 -1.18 -18.24 -30.61
N ARG A 520 -1.24 -19.58 -30.63
CA ARG A 520 -1.05 -20.43 -31.82
C ARG A 520 -2.33 -20.84 -32.52
N GLU A 521 -3.51 -20.49 -31.99
CA GLU A 521 -4.81 -20.84 -32.58
C GLU A 521 -5.44 -19.68 -33.37
N GLY A 522 -4.63 -18.72 -33.82
CA GLY A 522 -5.01 -17.66 -34.75
C GLY A 522 -4.64 -17.98 -36.19
#